data_AF-A0A8T5UX01-F1
#
_entry.id   AF-A0A8T5UX01-F1
#
_cell.length_a   1.000
_cell.length_b   1.000
_cell.length_c   1.000
_cell.angle_alpha   90.00
_cell.angle_beta   90.00
_cell.angle_gamma   90.00
#
_symmetry.space_group_name_H-M   'P 1'
#
loop_
_entity.id
_entity.type
_entity.pdbx_description
1 polymer ?
#
loop_
_entity_poly.entity_id
_entity_poly.type
_entity_poly.pdbx_seq_one_letter_code
_entity_poly.pdbx_strand_id
1 'polypeptide(L)' 'MTFKKLIDLKLEQKDGLDDIQFEISENGGSVSLAELISEAIDIFIKFYYEQAVDKHSPLYTLIGTEIEERK' A
#
# COMPACT_ATOMS: atom_id res chain seq x y z
N MET A 1 -20.32 -1.08 -2.97
CA MET A 1 -20.01 -2.46 -3.42
C MET A 1 -18.57 -2.73 -3.05
N THR A 2 -18.27 -3.87 -2.41
CA THR A 2 -16.90 -4.21 -1.99
C THR A 2 -16.40 -5.36 -2.86
N PHE A 3 -15.31 -5.12 -3.57
CA PHE A 3 -14.65 -6.16 -4.36
C PHE A 3 -13.79 -7.02 -3.42
N LYS A 4 -14.06 -8.32 -3.32
CA LYS A 4 -13.25 -9.26 -2.53
C LYS A 4 -12.40 -10.09 -3.46
N LYS A 5 -11.09 -9.86 -3.44
CA LYS A 5 -10.09 -10.68 -4.12
C LYS A 5 -9.31 -11.46 -3.08
N LEU A 6 -8.91 -12.70 -3.40
CA LEU A 6 -7.90 -13.40 -2.63
C LEU A 6 -6.56 -12.69 -2.84
N ILE A 7 -5.87 -12.38 -1.74
CA ILE A 7 -4.59 -11.69 -1.75
C ILE A 7 -3.54 -12.68 -1.25
N ASP A 8 -2.54 -12.93 -2.09
CA ASP A 8 -1.35 -13.66 -1.70
C ASP A 8 -0.37 -12.69 -1.03
N LEU A 9 -0.11 -12.90 0.25
CA LEU A 9 0.88 -12.14 1.00
C LEU A 9 2.23 -12.84 0.97
N LYS A 10 3.29 -12.06 0.78
CA LYS A 10 4.65 -12.54 1.08
C LYS A 10 4.81 -12.72 2.59
N LEU A 11 5.76 -13.56 2.99
CA LEU A 11 6.01 -13.84 4.40
C LEU A 11 6.33 -12.55 5.16
N GLU A 12 7.17 -11.67 4.60
CA GLU A 12 7.56 -10.41 5.24
C GLU A 12 6.38 -9.44 5.39
N GLN A 13 5.41 -9.49 4.47
CA GLN A 13 4.21 -8.67 4.55
C GLN A 13 3.26 -9.17 5.64
N LYS A 14 3.14 -10.50 5.77
CA LYS A 14 2.37 -11.12 6.86
C LYS A 14 3.00 -10.78 8.21
N ASP A 15 4.31 -10.98 8.36
CA ASP A 15 5.02 -10.74 9.61
C ASP A 15 4.90 -9.27 10.04
N GLY A 16 5.07 -8.32 9.10
CA GLY A 16 4.86 -6.90 9.39
C GLY A 16 3.42 -6.55 9.79
N LEU A 17 2.41 -7.22 9.23
CA LEU A 17 1.01 -7.02 9.64
C LEU A 17 0.72 -7.64 11.01
N ASP A 18 1.33 -8.79 11.33
CA ASP A 18 1.21 -9.43 12.63
C ASP A 18 1.86 -8.57 13.74
N ASP A 19 3.02 -7.96 13.46
CA ASP A 19 3.69 -7.04 14.39
C ASP A 19 2.81 -5.82 14.71
N ILE A 20 2.18 -5.23 13.68
CA ILE A 20 1.23 -4.12 13.85
C ILE A 20 0.02 -4.57 14.67
N GLN A 21 -0.56 -5.73 14.36
CA GLN A 21 -1.69 -6.26 15.09
C GLN A 21 -1.34 -6.53 16.57
N PHE A 22 -0.14 -7.05 16.82
CA PHE A 22 0.39 -7.28 18.16
C PHE A 22 0.50 -5.96 18.93
N GLU A 23 1.13 -4.93 18.35
CA GLU A 23 1.27 -3.63 19.00
C GLU A 23 -0.08 -2.96 19.30
N ILE A 24 -1.06 -3.07 18.38
CA ILE A 24 -2.43 -2.59 18.63
C ILE A 24 -3.05 -3.33 19.81
N SER A 25 -2.85 -4.64 19.90
CA SER A 25 -3.41 -5.47 20.99
C SER A 25 -2.79 -5.15 22.36
N GLU A 26 -1.47 -4.90 22.40
CA GLU A 26 -0.76 -4.49 23.62
C GLU A 26 -1.26 -3.14 24.15
N ASN A 27 -1.75 -2.27 23.25
CA ASN A 27 -2.36 -0.99 23.60
C ASN A 27 -3.88 -1.08 23.86
N GLY A 28 -4.45 -2.29 23.96
CA GLY A 28 -5.86 -2.54 24.27
C GLY A 28 -6.82 -2.39 23.08
N GLY A 29 -6.28 -2.29 21.86
CA GLY A 29 -7.06 -2.28 20.62
C GLY A 29 -7.33 -3.70 20.09
N SER A 30 -8.16 -3.77 19.05
CA SER A 30 -8.38 -5.00 18.29
C SER A 30 -8.69 -4.66 16.85
N VAL A 31 -8.03 -5.35 15.93
CA VAL A 31 -8.21 -5.19 14.49
C VAL A 31 -7.98 -6.54 13.81
N SER A 32 -8.73 -6.84 12.76
CA SER A 32 -8.50 -8.03 11.95
C SER A 32 -7.42 -7.79 10.90
N LEU A 33 -6.77 -8.86 10.46
CA LEU A 33 -5.79 -8.79 9.37
C LEU A 33 -6.42 -8.23 8.08
N ALA A 34 -7.70 -8.55 7.82
CA ALA A 34 -8.41 -8.04 6.65
C ALA A 34 -8.64 -6.52 6.71
N GLU A 35 -8.92 -5.98 7.90
CA GLU A 35 -9.03 -4.53 8.12
C GLU A 35 -7.68 -3.84 7.91
N LEU A 36 -6.60 -4.37 8.50
CA LEU A 36 -5.25 -3.84 8.29
C LEU A 36 -4.83 -3.84 6.82
N ILE A 37 -5.14 -4.89 6.07
CA ILE A 37 -4.85 -4.93 4.63
C ILE A 37 -5.65 -3.87 3.88
N SER A 38 -6.94 -3.71 4.20
CA SER A 38 -7.77 -2.69 3.59
C SER A 38 -7.24 -1.29 3.88
N GLU A 39 -6.92 -1.00 5.14
CA GLU A 39 -6.36 0.29 5.55
C GLU A 39 -5.00 0.57 4.93
N ALA A 40 -4.13 -0.45 4.81
CA ALA A 40 -2.84 -0.32 4.16
C ALA A 40 -2.99 0.05 2.67
N ILE A 41 -3.98 -0.51 1.97
CA ILE A 41 -4.29 -0.14 0.58
C ILE A 41 -4.78 1.31 0.51
N ASP A 42 -5.68 1.71 1.40
CA ASP A 42 -6.22 3.08 1.45
C ASP A 42 -5.11 4.10 1.74
N ILE A 43 -4.22 3.81 2.68
CA ILE A 43 -3.04 4.63 3.01
C ILE A 43 -2.10 4.69 1.81
N PHE A 44 -1.83 3.57 1.16
CA PHE A 44 -0.98 3.52 -0.03
C PHE A 44 -1.53 4.40 -1.16
N ILE A 45 -2.84 4.30 -1.45
CA ILE A 45 -3.48 5.14 -2.46
C ILE A 45 -3.46 6.61 -2.03
N LYS A 46 -3.78 6.92 -0.76
CA LYS A 46 -3.90 8.30 -0.31
C LYS A 46 -2.58 9.06 -0.31
N PHE A 47 -1.49 8.40 0.09
CA PHE A 47 -0.22 9.07 0.34
C PHE A 47 0.87 8.74 -0.68
N TYR A 48 0.74 7.62 -1.41
CA TYR A 48 1.78 7.12 -2.32
C TYR A 48 1.31 6.94 -3.77
N TYR A 49 0.16 7.51 -4.14
CA TYR A 49 -0.40 7.40 -5.48
C TYR A 49 0.58 7.84 -6.58
N GLU A 50 1.16 9.04 -6.46
CA GLU A 50 2.06 9.59 -7.48
C GLU A 50 3.31 8.71 -7.64
N GLN A 51 3.93 8.30 -6.52
CA GLN A 51 5.11 7.43 -6.55
C GLN A 51 4.78 6.05 -7.14
N ALA A 52 3.58 5.53 -6.88
CA ALA A 52 3.11 4.28 -7.46
C ALA A 52 2.93 4.42 -8.98
N VAL A 53 2.35 5.52 -9.44
CA VAL A 53 2.19 5.82 -10.87
C VAL A 53 3.56 5.94 -11.53
N ASP A 54 4.48 6.73 -10.97
CA ASP A 54 5.82 6.95 -11.53
C ASP A 54 6.62 5.66 -11.64
N LYS A 55 6.60 4.83 -10.59
CA LYS A 55 7.35 3.56 -10.54
C LYS A 55 6.89 2.57 -11.62
N HIS A 56 5.62 2.62 -12.00
CA HIS A 56 5.02 1.64 -12.90
C HIS A 56 4.66 2.20 -14.28
N SER A 57 4.85 3.50 -14.49
CA SER A 57 4.65 4.16 -15.78
C SER A 57 5.99 4.30 -16.50
N PRO A 58 6.23 3.57 -17.60
CA PRO A 58 7.49 3.64 -18.35
C PRO A 58 7.75 4.99 -19.06
N LEU A 59 6.85 5.96 -18.91
CA LEU A 59 6.85 7.25 -19.63
C LEU A 59 7.22 8.46 -18.77
N TYR A 60 7.31 8.32 -17.44
CA TYR A 60 7.65 9.44 -16.54
C TYR A 60 9.01 9.23 -15.89
N THR A 61 10.08 9.54 -16.61
CA THR A 61 11.35 9.84 -15.95
C THR A 61 11.29 11.30 -15.53
N LEU A 62 10.97 11.58 -14.25
CA LEU A 62 11.12 12.92 -13.70
C LEU A 62 12.61 13.32 -13.71
N ILE A 63 13.03 13.97 -14.79
CA ILE A 63 14.29 14.72 -14.83
C ILE A 63 13.90 16.19 -14.67
N GLY A 64 13.82 16.64 -13.41
CA GLY A 64 13.68 18.06 -13.04
C GLY A 64 12.46 18.80 -13.65
N THR A 65 11.36 18.89 -12.90
CA THR A 65 10.25 19.87 -13.09
C THR A 65 9.65 20.07 -14.49
N GLU A 66 9.94 19.25 -15.49
CA GLU A 66 9.28 19.30 -16.79
C GLU A 66 8.98 17.88 -17.29
N ILE A 67 7.73 17.66 -17.70
CA ILE A 67 7.23 16.41 -18.27
C ILE A 67 7.43 16.49 -19.77
N GLU A 68 8.30 15.66 -20.35
CA GLU A 68 8.34 15.44 -21.80
C GLU A 68 7.72 14.07 -22.17
N GLU A 69 6.65 14.10 -22.95
CA GLU A 69 6.10 12.91 -23.60
C GLU A 69 7.02 12.45 -24.74
N ARG A 70 7.47 11.18 -24.70
CA ARG A 70 8.19 10.59 -25.84
C ARG A 70 7.23 10.21 -26.95
N LYS A 71 7.50 10.72 -28.16
CA LYS A 71 7.00 10.18 -29.43
C LYS A 71 7.63 8.84 -29.78
#